data_AF-A0A7J5E7D9-F1
#
_entry.id   AF-A0A7J5E7D9-F1
#
_cell.length_a   1.000
_cell.length_b   1.000
_cell.length_c   1.000
_cell.angle_alpha   90.00
_cell.angle_beta   90.00
_cell.angle_gamma   90.00
#
_symmetry.space_group_name_H-M   'P 1'
#
loop_
_entity.id
_entity.type
_entity.pdbx_description
1 polymer ?
#
loop_
_entity_poly.entity_id
_entity_poly.type
_entity_poly.pdbx_seq_one_letter_code
_entity_poly.pdbx_strand_id
1 'polypeptide(L)'
;MKIKNLFTLLILLISFINLYAQQNEYKLREIKNPDELFTKEFIIKQMRQTLDWQLQNMPEESWLASANKFEKIEGNGWIRSAFYTGVMAAYETTKEKKYLDNIYAWGKANNWEPAKRPRHADDHCCIQTYSDVFFIDGDSAKLQSAVKTFDAIAADPKLGSIV
;
A
#
# COMPACT_ATOMS: atom_id res chain seq x y z
N MET A 1 35.66 16.64 -33.36
CA MET A 1 35.68 15.48 -32.43
C MET A 1 36.09 15.90 -31.00
N LYS A 2 35.44 16.93 -30.40
CA LYS A 2 35.75 17.41 -29.03
C LYS A 2 34.51 17.70 -28.18
N ILE A 3 33.38 18.10 -28.81
CA ILE A 3 32.13 18.47 -28.12
C ILE A 3 31.38 17.25 -27.55
N LYS A 4 31.40 16.09 -28.22
CA LYS A 4 30.76 14.86 -27.74
C LYS A 4 31.36 14.37 -26.40
N ASN A 5 32.66 14.59 -26.18
CA ASN A 5 33.34 14.17 -24.96
C ASN A 5 32.95 15.03 -23.76
N LEU A 6 32.65 16.32 -23.96
CA LEU A 6 32.24 17.23 -22.90
C LEU A 6 30.83 16.90 -22.38
N PHE A 7 29.92 16.52 -23.28
CA PHE A 7 28.56 16.16 -22.91
C PHE A 7 28.51 14.84 -22.13
N THR A 8 29.29 13.84 -22.54
CA THR A 8 29.44 12.58 -21.80
C THR A 8 30.08 12.79 -20.43
N LEU A 9 31.08 13.67 -20.31
CA LEU A 9 31.68 14.00 -19.01
C LEU A 9 30.67 14.65 -18.07
N LEU A 10 29.82 15.54 -18.58
CA LEU A 10 28.80 16.23 -17.79
C LEU A 10 27.72 15.27 -17.28
N ILE A 11 27.26 14.34 -18.12
CA ILE A 11 26.30 13.30 -17.71
C ILE A 11 26.91 12.40 -16.63
N LEU A 12 28.17 11.97 -16.81
CA LEU A 12 28.86 11.18 -15.79
C LEU A 12 29.01 11.94 -14.47
N LEU A 13 29.37 13.23 -14.52
CA LEU A 13 29.50 14.07 -13.33
C LEU A 13 28.16 14.22 -12.59
N ILE A 14 27.06 14.45 -13.32
CA ILE A 14 25.71 14.54 -12.73
C ILE A 14 25.29 13.19 -12.12
N SER A 15 25.55 12.07 -12.80
CA SER A 15 25.29 10.74 -12.26
C SER A 15 26.12 10.43 -11.01
N PHE A 16 27.38 10.87 -10.96
CA PHE A 16 28.24 10.73 -9.78
C PHE A 16 27.77 11.60 -8.61
N ILE A 17 27.34 12.84 -8.86
CA ILE A 17 26.77 13.73 -7.85
C ILE A 17 25.47 13.13 -7.29
N ASN A 18 24.60 12.60 -8.15
CA ASN A 18 23.38 11.93 -7.73
C ASN A 18 23.66 10.65 -6.94
N LEU A 19 24.64 9.85 -7.36
CA LEU A 19 25.05 8.64 -6.64
C LEU A 19 25.69 8.96 -5.27
N TYR A 20 26.47 10.05 -5.19
CA TYR A 20 27.07 10.52 -3.94
C TYR A 20 26.03 11.13 -2.99
N ALA A 21 25.07 11.89 -3.52
CA ALA A 21 23.93 12.39 -2.77
C ALA A 21 23.06 11.22 -2.26
N GLN A 22 22.78 10.23 -3.10
CA GLN A 22 22.06 9.01 -2.75
C GLN A 22 22.82 8.20 -1.69
N GLN A 23 24.13 8.00 -1.82
CA GLN A 23 24.94 7.33 -0.77
C GLN A 23 24.93 8.09 0.56
N ASN A 24 24.90 9.43 0.55
CA ASN A 24 24.82 10.24 1.76
C ASN A 24 23.42 10.25 2.39
N GLU A 25 22.35 10.09 1.60
CA GLU A 25 21.00 9.84 2.14
C GLU A 25 20.85 8.41 2.66
N TYR A 26 21.50 7.43 2.03
CA TYR A 26 21.49 6.01 2.44
C TYR A 26 22.40 5.70 3.63
N LYS A 27 23.36 6.56 3.96
CA LYS A 27 23.87 6.66 5.33
C LYS A 27 22.71 7.13 6.21
N LEU A 28 21.84 6.18 6.58
CA LEU A 28 20.97 6.28 7.73
C LEU A 28 21.77 6.99 8.82
N ARG A 29 21.26 8.13 9.31
CA ARG A 29 21.85 8.87 10.43
C ARG A 29 22.33 7.82 11.42
N GLU A 30 23.63 7.78 11.70
CA GLU A 30 24.17 6.92 12.73
C GLU A 30 23.38 7.26 14.01
N ILE A 31 22.47 6.38 14.43
CA ILE A 31 21.59 6.64 15.56
C ILE A 31 22.46 6.52 16.79
N LYS A 32 22.98 7.65 17.25
CA LYS A 32 23.94 7.71 18.36
C LYS A 32 23.28 7.33 19.69
N ASN A 33 21.98 7.57 19.82
CA ASN A 33 21.18 7.16 20.97
C ASN A 33 19.99 6.28 20.51
N PRO A 34 19.95 4.99 20.88
CA PRO A 34 18.84 4.10 20.54
C PRO A 34 17.45 4.62 20.95
N ASP A 35 17.36 5.46 21.99
CA ASP A 35 16.08 6.03 22.43
C ASP A 35 15.43 6.93 21.36
N GLU A 36 16.22 7.51 20.44
CA GLU A 36 15.71 8.32 19.33
C GLU A 36 14.77 7.54 18.42
N LEU A 37 14.96 6.22 18.29
CA LEU A 37 14.13 5.31 17.49
C LEU A 37 12.69 5.24 17.98
N PHE A 38 12.48 5.44 19.28
CA PHE A 38 11.18 5.29 19.92
C PHE A 38 10.45 6.62 20.09
N THR A 39 11.04 7.73 19.61
CA THR A 39 10.38 9.04 19.64
C THR A 39 9.21 9.06 18.65
N LYS A 40 8.12 9.74 19.03
CA LYS A 40 6.94 9.90 18.18
C LYS A 40 7.29 10.52 16.83
N GLU A 41 8.17 11.53 16.84
CA GLU A 41 8.60 12.25 15.65
C GLU A 41 9.36 11.34 14.68
N PHE A 42 10.25 10.49 15.21
CA PHE A 42 10.99 9.53 14.39
C PHE A 42 10.06 8.47 13.79
N ILE A 43 9.18 7.86 14.59
CA ILE A 43 8.25 6.83 14.14
C ILE A 43 7.31 7.37 13.07
N ILE A 44 6.71 8.56 13.29
CA ILE A 44 5.83 9.19 12.29
C ILE A 44 6.61 9.50 11.01
N LYS A 45 7.87 9.96 11.12
CA LYS A 45 8.71 10.18 9.94
C LYS A 45 8.95 8.89 9.16
N GLN A 46 9.30 7.80 9.83
CA GLN A 46 9.53 6.50 9.16
C GLN A 46 8.24 5.98 8.51
N MET A 47 7.12 6.01 9.24
CA MET A 47 5.81 5.62 8.72
C MET A 47 5.46 6.38 7.43
N ARG A 48 5.67 7.71 7.42
CA ARG A 48 5.46 8.53 6.22
C ARG A 48 6.35 8.11 5.06
N GLN A 49 7.65 7.97 5.30
CA GLN A 49 8.62 7.62 4.26
C GLN A 49 8.30 6.25 3.64
N THR A 50 7.99 5.25 4.45
CA THR A 50 7.65 3.91 3.98
C THR A 50 6.34 3.91 3.19
N LEU A 51 5.28 4.55 3.69
CA LEU A 51 3.99 4.58 3.00
C LEU A 51 4.04 5.41 1.71
N ASP A 52 4.69 6.57 1.74
CA ASP A 52 4.83 7.42 0.56
C ASP A 52 5.60 6.70 -0.55
N TRP A 53 6.68 5.98 -0.18
CA TRP A 53 7.41 5.16 -1.14
C TRP A 53 6.54 4.03 -1.68
N GLN A 54 5.84 3.28 -0.83
CA GLN A 54 5.05 2.14 -1.26
C GLN A 54 3.86 2.54 -2.15
N LEU A 55 3.21 3.67 -1.87
CA LEU A 55 2.15 4.23 -2.72
C LEU A 55 2.65 4.61 -4.11
N GLN A 56 3.91 5.05 -4.22
CA GLN A 56 4.56 5.39 -5.49
C GLN A 56 5.17 4.18 -6.22
N ASN A 57 5.33 3.05 -5.53
CA ASN A 57 6.04 1.87 -6.02
C ASN A 57 5.24 0.58 -5.78
N MET A 58 3.93 0.64 -6.01
CA MET A 58 3.04 -0.50 -5.84
C MET A 58 3.44 -1.66 -6.78
N PRO A 59 3.77 -2.87 -6.28
CA PRO A 59 4.12 -4.00 -7.13
C PRO A 59 2.92 -4.46 -7.94
N GLU A 60 3.10 -4.87 -9.20
CA GLU A 60 2.01 -5.41 -10.04
C GLU A 60 1.84 -6.92 -9.89
N GLU A 61 2.88 -7.62 -9.48
CA GLU A 61 2.93 -9.08 -9.36
C GLU A 61 3.59 -9.51 -8.05
N SER A 62 3.24 -10.70 -7.55
CA SER A 62 3.84 -11.34 -6.39
C SER A 62 4.14 -12.81 -6.66
N TRP A 63 5.22 -13.33 -6.08
CA TRP A 63 5.52 -14.75 -6.13
C TRP A 63 4.51 -15.56 -5.32
N LEU A 64 3.79 -16.47 -5.97
CA LEU A 64 2.86 -17.38 -5.33
C LEU A 64 3.51 -18.76 -5.21
N ALA A 65 3.93 -19.11 -3.99
CA ALA A 65 4.64 -20.37 -3.72
C ALA A 65 3.81 -21.61 -4.09
N SER A 66 2.49 -21.59 -3.85
CA SER A 66 1.60 -22.72 -4.16
C SER A 66 1.49 -23.03 -5.66
N ALA A 67 1.70 -22.02 -6.51
CA ALA A 67 1.64 -22.16 -7.96
C ALA A 67 3.03 -22.15 -8.63
N ASN A 68 4.10 -21.97 -7.86
CA ASN A 68 5.48 -21.85 -8.32
C ASN A 68 5.64 -20.87 -9.50
N LYS A 69 4.96 -19.72 -9.44
CA LYS A 69 5.01 -18.67 -10.46
C LYS A 69 4.70 -17.30 -9.87
N PHE A 70 5.05 -16.25 -10.61
CA PHE A 70 4.53 -14.91 -10.35
C PHE A 70 3.08 -14.81 -10.81
N GLU A 71 2.25 -14.18 -9.98
CA GLU A 71 0.86 -13.86 -10.31
C GLU A 71 0.59 -12.37 -10.12
N LYS A 72 -0.31 -11.86 -10.96
CA LYS A 72 -0.80 -10.50 -10.85
C LYS A 72 -1.49 -10.29 -9.51
N ILE A 73 -1.14 -9.20 -8.84
CA ILE A 73 -1.77 -8.78 -7.59
C ILE A 73 -3.16 -8.24 -7.91
N GLU A 74 -4.19 -8.85 -7.32
CA GLU A 74 -5.57 -8.37 -7.43
C GLU A 74 -5.73 -7.03 -6.68
N GLY A 75 -6.45 -6.09 -7.29
CA GLY A 75 -6.58 -4.72 -6.79
C GLY A 75 -7.19 -4.63 -5.41
N ASN A 76 -8.15 -5.50 -5.09
CA ASN A 76 -8.85 -5.63 -3.82
C ASN A 76 -8.56 -6.96 -3.09
N GLY A 77 -7.55 -7.71 -3.54
CA GLY A 77 -7.09 -8.93 -2.86
C GLY A 77 -6.32 -8.62 -1.57
N TRP A 78 -5.94 -9.66 -0.81
CA TRP A 78 -5.34 -9.50 0.52
C TRP A 78 -4.06 -8.66 0.54
N ILE A 79 -3.19 -8.75 -0.49
CA ILE A 79 -1.91 -8.01 -0.53
C ILE A 79 -2.19 -6.49 -0.53
N ARG A 80 -3.09 -6.03 -1.39
CA ARG A 80 -3.48 -4.62 -1.44
C ARG A 80 -4.26 -4.22 -0.20
N SER A 81 -5.19 -5.07 0.24
CA SER A 81 -6.05 -4.79 1.39
C SER A 81 -5.24 -4.64 2.68
N ALA A 82 -4.31 -5.55 2.96
CA ALA A 82 -3.43 -5.48 4.13
C ALA A 82 -2.52 -4.24 4.11
N PHE A 83 -2.12 -3.78 2.93
CA PHE A 83 -1.40 -2.50 2.82
C PHE A 83 -2.32 -1.31 3.16
N TYR A 84 -3.54 -1.28 2.64
CA TYR A 84 -4.46 -0.15 2.84
C TYR A 84 -5.02 -0.04 4.26
N THR A 85 -5.07 -1.13 5.05
CA THR A 85 -5.33 -1.02 6.50
C THR A 85 -4.23 -0.21 7.19
N GLY A 86 -2.96 -0.38 6.79
CA GLY A 86 -1.84 0.44 7.27
C GLY A 86 -1.92 1.90 6.81
N VAL A 87 -2.35 2.16 5.57
CA VAL A 87 -2.61 3.53 5.08
C VAL A 87 -3.72 4.20 5.88
N MET A 88 -4.78 3.46 6.24
CA MET A 88 -5.88 3.98 7.07
C MET A 88 -5.38 4.32 8.48
N ALA A 89 -4.62 3.42 9.12
CA ALA A 89 -4.03 3.66 10.43
C ALA A 89 -3.10 4.90 10.43
N ALA A 90 -2.35 5.13 9.34
CA ALA A 90 -1.54 6.33 9.18
C ALA A 90 -2.40 7.60 9.07
N TYR A 91 -3.48 7.57 8.28
CA TYR A 91 -4.44 8.66 8.24
C TYR A 91 -5.04 8.93 9.63
N GLU A 92 -5.46 7.89 10.36
CA GLU A 92 -6.03 8.05 11.69
C GLU A 92 -5.04 8.69 12.67
N THR A 93 -3.75 8.35 12.54
CA THR A 93 -2.68 8.84 13.41
C THR A 93 -2.25 10.27 13.07
N THR A 94 -2.08 10.59 11.78
CA THR A 94 -1.48 11.87 11.36
C THR A 94 -2.49 12.88 10.84
N LYS A 95 -3.70 12.45 10.51
CA LYS A 95 -4.76 13.22 9.84
C LYS A 95 -4.34 13.81 8.49
N GLU A 96 -3.31 13.28 7.87
CA GLU A 96 -2.85 13.73 6.55
C GLU A 96 -3.80 13.25 5.46
N LYS A 97 -4.52 14.19 4.85
CA LYS A 97 -5.55 13.91 3.84
C LYS A 97 -5.05 13.09 2.64
N LYS A 98 -3.76 13.19 2.28
CA LYS A 98 -3.17 12.40 1.18
C LYS A 98 -3.35 10.89 1.33
N TYR A 99 -3.35 10.37 2.56
CA TYR A 99 -3.55 8.95 2.83
C TYR A 99 -5.00 8.54 2.64
N LEU A 100 -5.93 9.35 3.17
CA LEU A 100 -7.36 9.14 2.96
C LEU A 100 -7.74 9.26 1.47
N ASP A 101 -7.19 10.24 0.76
CA ASP A 101 -7.43 10.43 -0.67
C ASP A 101 -6.96 9.22 -1.50
N ASN A 102 -5.82 8.62 -1.13
CA ASN A 102 -5.36 7.37 -1.75
C ASN A 102 -6.32 6.21 -1.47
N ILE A 103 -6.85 6.10 -0.25
CA ILE A 103 -7.85 5.08 0.08
C ILE A 103 -9.13 5.25 -0.76
N TYR A 104 -9.63 6.49 -0.91
CA TYR A 104 -10.79 6.75 -1.78
C TYR A 104 -10.50 6.42 -3.25
N ALA A 105 -9.31 6.74 -3.75
CA ALA A 105 -8.92 6.41 -5.12
C ALA A 105 -8.87 4.89 -5.33
N TRP A 106 -8.29 4.16 -4.37
CA TRP A 106 -8.23 2.70 -4.39
C TRP A 106 -9.61 2.04 -4.30
N GLY A 107 -10.48 2.49 -3.38
CA GLY A 107 -11.85 2.01 -3.27
C GLY A 107 -12.64 2.22 -4.57
N LYS A 108 -12.57 3.42 -5.15
CA LYS A 108 -13.20 3.72 -6.44
C LYS A 108 -12.66 2.86 -7.58
N ALA A 109 -11.35 2.64 -7.65
CA ALA A 109 -10.74 1.81 -8.68
C ALA A 109 -11.18 0.34 -8.63
N ASN A 110 -11.63 -0.13 -7.46
CA ASN A 110 -12.18 -1.48 -7.26
C ASN A 110 -13.71 -1.46 -7.10
N ASN A 111 -14.38 -0.35 -7.45
CA ASN A 111 -15.83 -0.17 -7.32
C ASN A 111 -16.39 -0.45 -5.90
N TRP A 112 -15.54 -0.40 -4.87
CA TRP A 112 -15.89 -0.81 -3.50
C TRP A 112 -16.41 -2.25 -3.39
N GLU A 113 -15.94 -3.13 -4.27
CA GLU A 113 -16.33 -4.55 -4.28
C GLU A 113 -15.30 -5.42 -3.55
N PRO A 114 -15.73 -6.51 -2.89
CA PRO A 114 -14.81 -7.57 -2.50
C PRO A 114 -14.20 -8.25 -3.73
N ALA A 115 -13.11 -8.99 -3.54
CA ALA A 115 -12.50 -9.78 -4.61
C ALA A 115 -13.38 -10.99 -4.98
N LYS A 116 -13.01 -11.67 -6.08
CA LYS A 116 -13.94 -12.50 -6.86
C LYS A 116 -14.43 -13.78 -6.17
N ARG A 117 -13.75 -14.27 -5.14
CA ARG A 117 -13.99 -15.57 -4.50
C ARG A 117 -14.77 -15.37 -3.21
N PRO A 118 -16.11 -15.44 -3.22
CA PRO A 118 -16.94 -15.06 -2.08
C PRO A 118 -16.71 -15.91 -0.82
N ARG A 119 -16.11 -17.11 -0.93
CA ARG A 119 -15.82 -17.97 0.24
C ARG A 119 -14.32 -18.07 0.57
N HIS A 120 -13.50 -17.20 0.00
CA HIS A 120 -12.08 -17.11 0.33
C HIS A 120 -11.85 -15.92 1.26
N ALA A 121 -11.26 -16.13 2.43
CA ALA A 121 -11.11 -15.09 3.45
C ALA A 121 -10.33 -13.87 2.94
N ASP A 122 -9.24 -14.10 2.20
CA ASP A 122 -8.41 -13.06 1.57
C ASP A 122 -9.20 -12.04 0.73
N ASP A 123 -10.29 -12.48 0.09
CA ASP A 123 -11.05 -11.64 -0.84
C ASP A 123 -11.96 -10.65 -0.11
N HIS A 124 -12.11 -10.81 1.20
CA HIS A 124 -12.88 -9.95 2.07
C HIS A 124 -12.03 -8.94 2.84
N CYS A 125 -10.70 -9.05 2.80
CA CYS A 125 -9.81 -8.16 3.57
C CYS A 125 -10.04 -6.68 3.26
N CYS A 126 -10.40 -6.33 2.01
CA CYS A 126 -10.65 -4.94 1.61
C CYS A 126 -11.83 -4.30 2.36
N ILE A 127 -12.79 -5.12 2.80
CA ILE A 127 -14.01 -4.68 3.45
C ILE A 127 -13.72 -3.96 4.77
N GLN A 128 -12.61 -4.29 5.46
CA GLN A 128 -12.19 -3.57 6.66
C GLN A 128 -11.99 -2.08 6.37
N THR A 129 -11.12 -1.75 5.41
CA THR A 129 -10.85 -0.36 5.04
C THR A 129 -12.09 0.31 4.42
N TYR A 130 -12.93 -0.42 3.68
CA TYR A 130 -14.19 0.14 3.18
C TYR A 130 -15.16 0.50 4.32
N SER A 131 -15.17 -0.30 5.39
CA SER A 131 -15.93 -0.01 6.61
C SER A 131 -15.39 1.21 7.34
N ASP A 132 -14.06 1.34 7.44
CA ASP A 132 -13.41 2.51 8.04
C ASP A 132 -13.81 3.80 7.30
N VAL A 133 -13.82 3.76 5.96
CA VAL A 133 -14.28 4.91 5.15
C VAL A 133 -15.76 5.19 5.37
N PHE A 134 -16.61 4.17 5.44
CA PHE A 134 -18.03 4.33 5.77
C PHE A 134 -18.22 5.00 7.14
N PHE A 135 -17.42 4.66 8.15
CA PHE A 135 -17.50 5.33 9.46
C PHE A 135 -17.04 6.80 9.42
N ILE A 136 -16.26 7.19 8.41
CA ILE A 136 -15.82 8.58 8.21
C ILE A 136 -16.91 9.41 7.52
N ASP A 137 -17.54 8.90 6.45
CA ASP A 137 -18.42 9.72 5.60
C ASP A 137 -19.90 9.29 5.59
N GLY A 138 -20.23 8.15 6.19
CA GLY A 138 -21.59 7.62 6.29
C GLY A 138 -22.18 7.11 4.98
N ASP A 139 -21.43 7.09 3.88
CA ASP A 139 -21.97 6.66 2.59
C ASP A 139 -21.93 5.14 2.45
N SER A 140 -23.12 4.55 2.67
CA SER A 140 -23.37 3.11 2.63
C SER A 140 -23.06 2.44 1.29
N ALA A 141 -22.94 3.20 0.19
CA ALA A 141 -22.64 2.63 -1.13
C ALA A 141 -21.34 1.81 -1.15
N LYS A 142 -20.37 2.17 -0.29
CA LYS A 142 -19.08 1.49 -0.16
C LYS A 142 -19.17 0.08 0.45
N LEU A 143 -20.28 -0.23 1.10
CA LEU A 143 -20.50 -1.53 1.76
C LEU A 143 -21.59 -2.37 1.09
N GLN A 144 -22.33 -1.84 0.12
CA GLN A 144 -23.45 -2.56 -0.51
C GLN A 144 -23.02 -3.90 -1.12
N SER A 145 -21.88 -3.94 -1.83
CA SER A 145 -21.38 -5.17 -2.44
C SER A 145 -20.90 -6.19 -1.39
N ALA A 146 -20.26 -5.71 -0.32
CA ALA A 146 -19.85 -6.52 0.81
C ALA A 146 -21.05 -7.17 1.53
N VAL A 147 -22.08 -6.37 1.85
CA VAL A 147 -23.32 -6.85 2.49
C VAL A 147 -23.98 -7.92 1.63
N LYS A 148 -24.17 -7.65 0.33
CA LYS A 148 -24.75 -8.64 -0.61
C LYS A 148 -23.96 -9.95 -0.63
N THR A 149 -22.63 -9.87 -0.55
CA THR A 149 -21.76 -11.03 -0.54
C THR A 149 -21.93 -11.84 0.74
N PHE A 150 -21.94 -11.18 1.90
CA PHE A 150 -22.15 -11.85 3.19
C PHE A 150 -23.58 -12.41 3.34
N ASP A 151 -24.61 -11.72 2.85
CA ASP A 151 -25.98 -12.22 2.83
C ASP A 151 -26.07 -13.53 2.02
N ALA A 152 -25.41 -13.59 0.86
CA ALA A 152 -25.36 -14.81 0.05
C ALA A 152 -24.61 -15.96 0.74
N ILE A 153 -23.53 -15.66 1.48
CA ILE A 153 -22.79 -16.66 2.27
C ILE A 153 -23.65 -17.19 3.41
N ALA A 154 -24.39 -16.31 4.10
CA ALA A 154 -25.27 -16.66 5.21
C ALA A 154 -26.49 -17.45 4.76
N ALA A 155 -27.07 -17.14 3.59
CA ALA A 155 -28.22 -17.84 3.04
C ALA A 155 -27.90 -19.29 2.59
N ASP A 156 -26.62 -19.58 2.31
CA ASP A 156 -26.15 -20.89 1.86
C ASP A 156 -24.86 -21.26 2.62
N PRO A 157 -24.93 -21.69 3.89
CA PRO A 157 -23.74 -21.96 4.67
C PRO A 157 -22.98 -23.18 4.12
N LYS A 158 -21.76 -22.94 3.66
CA LYS A 158 -20.81 -23.97 3.17
C LYS A 158 -19.45 -23.73 3.79
N LEU A 159 -18.69 -24.81 3.99
CA LEU A 159 -17.31 -24.70 4.43
C LEU A 159 -16.50 -23.86 3.42
N GLY A 160 -15.71 -22.94 3.96
CA GLY A 160 -14.72 -22.19 3.17
C GLY A 160 -13.51 -23.05 2.82
N SER A 161 -12.70 -22.57 1.88
CA SER A 161 -11.40 -23.19 1.61
C SER A 161 -10.50 -23.04 2.84
N ILE A 162 -9.94 -24.15 3.32
CA ILE A 162 -8.83 -24.13 4.28
C ILE A 162 -7.59 -24.01 3.40
N VAL A 163 -6.94 -22.84 3.41
CA VAL A 163 -5.75 -22.55 2.61
C VAL A 163 -4.60 -23.47 3.02
#